data_AF-W1DGP7-F1
#
_entry.id   AF-W1DGP7-F1
#
_cell.length_a   1.000
_cell.length_b   1.000
_cell.length_c   1.000
_cell.angle_alpha   90.00
_cell.angle_beta   90.00
_cell.angle_gamma   90.00
#
_symmetry.space_group_name_H-M   'P 1'
#
loop_
_entity.id
_entity.type
_entity.pdbx_description
1 polymer ?
#
loop_
_entity_poly.entity_id
_entity_poly.type
_entity_poly.pdbx_seq_one_letter_code
_entity_poly.pdbx_strand_id
1 'polypeptide(L)'
;MKGSIFRHPSPLPVGVSSGYVMTVLGPLPINEMGVTLMHEHILLDASGKWVPPCCCSDRHLAEMPVKMENLGELSLNPLMSRDNCQLFDVDVAIDELTKYRALGGETVVDPTNIGIGRDPKALARIARLTGLNIIMGTGLYLEPSHPEWVKISSVEQLTERLIYDLGGAEEKPEVLAGLIGEIGISSRFTPDEEKSLRAAGRASAATGVPIEVHLPGWERLGHRVLDILEQEGADLRHTVLCHMNPSFADKRYQRELAQRGAFSRIRHDWHELLLRRRVGAVALRRGERPRDPRAD
;
A
#
# COMPACT_ATOMS: atom_id res chain seq x y z
N MET A 1 3.76 19.93 29.73
CA MET A 1 4.10 20.51 28.41
C MET A 1 5.02 19.53 27.68
N LYS A 2 4.47 18.62 26.87
CA LYS A 2 5.25 17.72 26.01
C LYS A 2 5.20 18.28 24.59
N GLY A 3 6.16 19.14 24.24
CA GLY A 3 6.33 19.56 22.86
C GLY A 3 6.96 18.42 22.08
N SER A 4 6.20 17.80 21.16
CA SER A 4 6.78 16.94 20.13
C SER A 4 7.90 17.71 19.43
N ILE A 5 9.06 17.08 19.26
CA ILE A 5 10.20 17.65 18.52
C ILE A 5 9.79 17.86 17.04
N PHE A 6 8.74 17.17 16.59
CA PHE A 6 8.07 17.40 15.31
C PHE A 6 6.99 18.46 15.48
N ARG A 7 7.36 19.73 15.24
CA ARG A 7 6.38 20.80 15.06
C ARG A 7 5.94 20.80 13.60
N HIS A 8 4.71 20.36 13.37
CA HIS A 8 4.05 20.56 12.09
C HIS A 8 3.79 22.06 11.84
N PRO A 9 3.80 22.51 10.57
CA PRO A 9 3.34 23.86 10.25
C PRO A 9 1.88 24.05 10.68
N SER A 10 1.53 25.29 11.02
CA SER A 10 0.17 25.67 11.41
C SER A 10 -0.29 26.88 10.58
N PRO A 11 -1.36 26.76 9.76
CA PRO A 11 -2.15 25.54 9.54
C PRO A 11 -1.35 24.45 8.79
N LEU A 12 -1.75 23.19 8.98
CA LEU A 12 -1.19 22.07 8.21
C LEU A 12 -1.68 22.13 6.76
N PRO A 13 -0.80 22.01 5.75
CA PRO A 13 -1.23 21.89 4.36
C PRO A 13 -1.74 20.45 4.12
N VAL A 14 -3.05 20.26 4.22
CA VAL A 14 -3.72 18.97 4.00
C VAL A 14 -4.55 19.03 2.72
N GLY A 15 -4.54 17.92 1.98
CA GLY A 15 -5.37 17.75 0.80
C GLY A 15 -4.80 18.34 -0.50
N VAL A 16 -5.42 17.96 -1.60
CA VAL A 16 -4.94 18.22 -2.98
C VAL A 16 -4.86 19.69 -3.37
N SER A 17 -5.65 20.56 -2.73
CA SER A 17 -5.65 22.01 -3.00
C SER A 17 -4.52 22.75 -2.27
N SER A 18 -3.80 22.09 -1.36
CA SER A 18 -2.77 22.73 -0.54
C SER A 18 -1.47 23.02 -1.32
N GLY A 19 -1.22 22.30 -2.42
CA GLY A 19 0.07 22.34 -3.14
C GLY A 19 1.16 21.49 -2.49
N TYR A 20 0.84 20.73 -1.44
CA TYR A 20 1.75 19.83 -0.73
C TYR A 20 1.21 18.41 -0.67
N VAL A 21 2.13 17.46 -0.57
CA VAL A 21 1.86 16.08 -0.17
C VAL A 21 2.42 15.85 1.24
N MET A 22 1.74 15.05 2.05
CA MET A 22 2.23 14.71 3.38
C MET A 22 3.12 13.47 3.32
N THR A 23 4.40 13.62 3.63
CA THR A 23 5.33 12.49 3.82
C THR A 23 5.43 12.13 5.30
N VAL A 24 6.02 10.98 5.61
CA VAL A 24 6.31 10.57 7.00
C VAL A 24 7.30 11.49 7.73
N LEU A 25 7.98 12.39 7.02
CA LEU A 25 8.86 13.41 7.58
C LEU A 25 8.23 14.82 7.59
N GLY A 26 7.00 14.97 7.11
CA GLY A 26 6.28 16.24 7.02
C GLY A 26 5.86 16.60 5.59
N PRO A 27 5.29 17.80 5.40
CA PRO A 27 4.79 18.23 4.11
C PRO A 27 5.93 18.48 3.12
N LEU A 28 5.72 18.06 1.89
CA LEU A 28 6.61 18.21 0.74
C LEU A 28 5.86 18.93 -0.39
N PRO A 29 6.42 20.00 -0.99
CA PRO A 29 5.83 20.61 -2.18
C PRO A 29 5.62 19.59 -3.32
N ILE A 30 4.48 19.66 -4.02
CA ILE A 30 4.15 18.66 -5.06
C ILE A 30 5.19 18.64 -6.20
N ASN A 31 5.81 19.78 -6.51
CA ASN A 31 6.87 19.88 -7.53
C ASN A 31 8.20 19.22 -7.11
N GLU A 32 8.34 18.79 -5.86
CA GLU A 32 9.51 18.07 -5.34
C GLU A 32 9.27 16.55 -5.21
N MET A 33 8.10 16.05 -5.66
CA MET A 33 7.82 14.60 -5.62
C MET A 33 8.70 13.79 -6.59
N GLY A 34 9.16 14.39 -7.68
CA GLY A 34 10.02 13.74 -8.66
C GLY A 34 9.48 12.42 -9.21
N VAL A 35 10.39 11.52 -9.61
CA VAL A 35 10.01 10.16 -10.02
C VAL A 35 9.40 9.43 -8.83
N THR A 36 8.17 8.95 -8.98
CA THR A 36 7.37 8.41 -7.87
C THR A 36 6.87 6.99 -8.17
N LEU A 37 7.06 6.06 -7.22
CA LEU A 37 6.35 4.78 -7.20
C LEU A 37 5.06 4.92 -6.39
N MET A 38 3.91 4.90 -7.08
CA MET A 38 2.61 5.28 -6.51
C MET A 38 1.95 4.25 -5.59
N HIS A 39 2.45 3.01 -5.50
CA HIS A 39 1.98 2.06 -4.50
C HIS A 39 2.94 0.88 -4.44
N GLU A 40 3.65 0.79 -3.33
CA GLU A 40 4.63 -0.22 -2.98
C GLU A 40 4.55 -0.51 -1.48
N HIS A 41 4.58 -1.77 -1.07
CA HIS A 41 4.68 -2.09 0.36
C HIS A 41 6.16 -2.14 0.74
N ILE A 42 6.60 -1.24 1.62
CA ILE A 42 7.97 -1.21 2.15
C ILE A 42 8.09 -2.21 3.29
N LEU A 43 7.08 -2.22 4.17
CA LEU A 43 6.84 -3.24 5.19
C LEU A 43 5.41 -3.76 5.04
N LEU A 44 5.21 -5.05 5.30
CA LEU A 44 3.92 -5.73 5.10
C LEU A 44 3.81 -6.99 5.93
N ASP A 45 2.66 -7.16 6.58
CA ASP A 45 2.20 -8.44 7.09
C ASP A 45 1.04 -8.97 6.21
N ALA A 46 1.35 -9.90 5.31
CA ALA A 46 0.37 -10.61 4.51
C ALA A 46 0.12 -12.05 5.04
N SER A 47 0.53 -12.35 6.28
CA SER A 47 0.39 -13.70 6.86
C SER A 47 -1.07 -14.17 6.96
N GLY A 48 -2.03 -13.25 7.03
CA GLY A 48 -3.46 -13.57 6.94
C GLY A 48 -3.92 -14.17 5.60
N LYS A 49 -3.09 -14.06 4.55
CA LYS A 49 -3.31 -14.69 3.23
C LYS A 49 -2.48 -15.94 3.01
N TRP A 50 -1.68 -16.36 3.98
CA TRP A 50 -0.83 -17.54 3.86
C TRP A 50 -1.69 -18.82 3.77
N VAL A 51 -1.43 -19.64 2.75
CA VAL A 51 -2.15 -20.90 2.51
C VAL A 51 -1.13 -22.04 2.39
N PRO A 52 -0.90 -22.83 3.46
CA PRO A 52 0.06 -23.92 3.40
C PRO A 52 -0.40 -25.03 2.43
N PRO A 53 0.53 -25.77 1.79
CA PRO A 53 0.21 -26.92 0.96
C PRO A 53 -0.59 -27.99 1.72
N CYS A 54 -1.54 -28.60 1.03
CA CYS A 54 -2.37 -29.67 1.60
C CYS A 54 -1.58 -30.98 1.80
N CYS A 55 -0.66 -31.29 0.88
CA CYS A 55 0.16 -32.49 0.89
C CYS A 55 1.25 -32.42 1.97
N CYS A 56 1.40 -33.48 2.76
CA CYS A 56 2.43 -33.56 3.80
C CYS A 56 3.85 -33.43 3.24
N SER A 57 4.09 -33.92 2.01
CA SER A 57 5.39 -33.83 1.33
C SER A 57 5.85 -32.39 1.15
N ASP A 58 4.90 -31.47 0.95
CA ASP A 58 5.20 -30.10 0.50
C ASP A 58 5.15 -29.09 1.65
N ARG A 59 4.73 -29.54 2.86
CA ARG A 59 4.67 -28.67 4.04
C ARG A 59 6.01 -28.06 4.41
N HIS A 60 7.11 -28.74 4.11
CA HIS A 60 8.45 -28.18 4.36
C HIS A 60 8.71 -26.92 3.51
N LEU A 61 8.13 -26.80 2.31
CA LEU A 61 8.25 -25.61 1.45
C LEU A 61 7.56 -24.39 2.06
N ALA A 62 6.50 -24.60 2.85
CA ALA A 62 5.71 -23.52 3.44
C ALA A 62 6.45 -22.76 4.54
N GLU A 63 7.27 -23.46 5.32
CA GLU A 63 8.01 -22.91 6.47
C GLU A 63 9.49 -22.64 6.11
N MET A 64 9.95 -23.10 4.95
CA MET A 64 11.31 -22.85 4.49
C MET A 64 11.48 -21.37 4.07
N PRO A 65 12.59 -20.71 4.45
CA PRO A 65 12.90 -19.38 3.97
C PRO A 65 12.94 -19.29 2.45
N VAL A 66 12.62 -18.13 1.90
CA VAL A 66 12.75 -17.86 0.46
C VAL A 66 14.23 -17.96 0.06
N LYS A 67 14.53 -18.81 -0.92
CA LYS A 67 15.88 -19.09 -1.42
C LYS A 67 15.85 -19.53 -2.88
N MET A 68 16.97 -19.52 -3.58
CA MET A 68 17.02 -19.85 -5.01
C MET A 68 16.34 -21.18 -5.35
N GLU A 69 16.46 -22.18 -4.47
CA GLU A 69 15.97 -23.55 -4.73
C GLU A 69 14.44 -23.68 -4.66
N ASN A 70 13.71 -22.75 -4.03
CA ASN A 70 12.23 -22.79 -3.99
C ASN A 70 11.54 -21.74 -4.85
N LEU A 71 12.28 -20.92 -5.60
CA LEU A 71 11.66 -19.85 -6.40
C LEU A 71 10.73 -20.34 -7.49
N GLY A 72 11.02 -21.48 -8.10
CA GLY A 72 10.13 -22.08 -9.09
C GLY A 72 8.74 -22.34 -8.49
N GLU A 73 8.68 -22.99 -7.34
CA GLU A 73 7.42 -23.29 -6.64
C GLU A 73 6.70 -22.01 -6.20
N LEU A 74 7.43 -21.08 -5.61
CA LEU A 74 6.84 -19.84 -5.12
C LEU A 74 6.38 -18.93 -6.26
N SER A 75 6.93 -19.05 -7.48
CA SER A 75 6.42 -18.35 -8.68
C SER A 75 5.03 -18.78 -9.11
N LEU A 76 4.67 -20.04 -8.83
CA LEU A 76 3.36 -20.59 -9.16
C LEU A 76 2.35 -20.37 -8.03
N ASN A 77 2.81 -20.41 -6.77
CA ASN A 77 1.95 -20.20 -5.62
C ASN A 77 2.70 -19.42 -4.51
N PRO A 78 2.79 -18.09 -4.63
CA PRO A 78 3.58 -17.27 -3.72
C PRO A 78 3.03 -17.25 -2.29
N LEU A 79 1.73 -17.51 -2.12
CA LEU A 79 1.08 -17.51 -0.82
C LEU A 79 1.32 -18.80 -0.02
N MET A 80 2.04 -19.79 -0.58
CA MET A 80 2.36 -21.02 0.14
C MET A 80 3.46 -20.84 1.20
N SER A 81 4.38 -19.88 0.99
CA SER A 81 5.50 -19.64 1.90
C SER A 81 5.14 -18.56 2.92
N ARG A 82 5.23 -18.91 4.21
CA ARG A 82 5.02 -17.97 5.30
C ARG A 82 6.03 -16.84 5.23
N ASP A 83 7.29 -17.17 4.96
CA ASP A 83 8.38 -16.20 4.84
C ASP A 83 8.14 -15.22 3.68
N ASN A 84 7.58 -15.68 2.55
CA ASN A 84 7.23 -14.81 1.43
C ASN A 84 6.05 -13.86 1.74
N CYS A 85 5.17 -14.22 2.66
CA CYS A 85 4.05 -13.38 3.09
C CYS A 85 4.44 -12.30 4.12
N GLN A 86 5.73 -12.17 4.47
CA GLN A 86 6.19 -11.26 5.52
C GLN A 86 7.35 -10.38 5.02
N LEU A 87 7.14 -9.06 5.02
CA LEU A 87 8.15 -8.06 4.71
C LEU A 87 8.47 -7.26 5.97
N PHE A 88 9.24 -7.86 6.88
CA PHE A 88 9.56 -7.26 8.20
C PHE A 88 11.01 -6.75 8.31
N ASP A 89 11.87 -7.06 7.35
CA ASP A 89 13.29 -6.71 7.40
C ASP A 89 13.51 -5.28 6.89
N VAL A 90 13.69 -4.35 7.83
CA VAL A 90 13.96 -2.93 7.57
C VAL A 90 15.27 -2.71 6.80
N ASP A 91 16.30 -3.51 7.07
CA ASP A 91 17.60 -3.34 6.41
C ASP A 91 17.52 -3.77 4.94
N VAL A 92 16.81 -4.86 4.65
CA VAL A 92 16.50 -5.27 3.26
C VAL A 92 15.67 -4.20 2.55
N ALA A 93 14.67 -3.61 3.23
CA ALA A 93 13.87 -2.53 2.66
C ALA A 93 14.73 -1.30 2.30
N ILE A 94 15.66 -0.91 3.18
CA ILE A 94 16.61 0.19 2.91
C ILE A 94 17.52 -0.15 1.73
N ASP A 95 18.06 -1.36 1.66
CA ASP A 95 18.94 -1.80 0.57
C ASP A 95 18.22 -1.73 -0.78
N GLU A 96 16.98 -2.23 -0.88
CA GLU A 96 16.17 -2.19 -2.10
C GLU A 96 15.79 -0.76 -2.51
N LEU A 97 15.37 0.06 -1.54
CA LEU A 97 14.99 1.45 -1.79
C LEU A 97 16.19 2.33 -2.17
N THR A 98 17.39 2.02 -1.66
CA THR A 98 18.62 2.72 -2.06
C THR A 98 18.94 2.49 -3.54
N LYS A 99 18.63 1.30 -4.08
CA LYS A 99 18.74 1.03 -5.52
C LYS A 99 17.77 1.89 -6.33
N TYR A 100 16.52 2.01 -5.87
CA TYR A 100 15.53 2.91 -6.49
C TYR A 100 16.02 4.36 -6.48
N ARG A 101 16.52 4.85 -5.35
CA ARG A 101 17.10 6.18 -5.22
C ARG A 101 18.28 6.40 -6.18
N ALA A 102 19.18 5.42 -6.28
CA ALA A 102 20.34 5.48 -7.18
C ALA A 102 19.96 5.55 -8.67
N LEU A 103 18.76 5.08 -9.04
CA LEU A 103 18.22 5.16 -10.39
C LEU A 103 17.40 6.44 -10.64
N GLY A 104 17.47 7.43 -9.74
CA GLY A 104 16.76 8.70 -9.85
C GLY A 104 15.35 8.70 -9.25
N GLY A 105 14.98 7.63 -8.52
CA GLY A 105 13.76 7.60 -7.72
C GLY A 105 13.79 8.65 -6.60
N GLU A 106 12.64 9.27 -6.32
CA GLU A 106 12.54 10.34 -5.32
C GLU A 106 11.48 10.04 -4.26
N THR A 107 10.33 9.51 -4.69
CA THR A 107 9.18 9.30 -3.81
C THR A 107 8.62 7.89 -3.91
N VAL A 108 8.23 7.33 -2.76
CA VAL A 108 7.52 6.04 -2.68
C VAL A 108 6.26 6.23 -1.85
N VAL A 109 5.15 5.76 -2.39
CA VAL A 109 3.87 5.70 -1.68
C VAL A 109 3.70 4.29 -1.13
N ASP A 110 3.57 4.19 0.19
CA ASP A 110 3.30 2.95 0.92
C ASP A 110 1.86 2.92 1.43
N PRO A 111 0.94 2.23 0.72
CA PRO A 111 -0.46 2.11 1.12
C PRO A 111 -0.70 0.97 2.13
N THR A 112 0.33 0.41 2.75
CA THR A 112 0.16 -0.52 3.87
C THR A 112 -0.60 0.18 4.99
N ASN A 113 -1.75 -0.37 5.35
CA ASN A 113 -2.69 0.28 6.26
C ASN A 113 -2.99 -0.57 7.50
N ILE A 114 -4.06 -0.21 8.21
CA ILE A 114 -4.39 -0.81 9.49
C ILE A 114 -4.87 -2.26 9.26
N GLY A 115 -4.17 -3.21 9.88
CA GLY A 115 -4.45 -4.65 9.76
C GLY A 115 -3.38 -5.44 9.01
N ILE A 116 -2.55 -4.77 8.19
CA ILE A 116 -1.53 -5.42 7.33
C ILE A 116 -0.10 -4.94 7.62
N GLY A 117 0.16 -4.45 8.83
CA GLY A 117 1.53 -4.19 9.30
C GLY A 117 2.07 -2.76 9.10
N ARG A 118 1.21 -1.74 9.01
CA ARG A 118 1.64 -0.33 8.94
C ARG A 118 2.51 0.05 10.15
N ASP A 119 3.72 0.54 9.89
CA ASP A 119 4.65 1.03 10.93
C ASP A 119 5.18 2.45 10.61
N PRO A 120 4.53 3.51 11.14
CA PRO A 120 4.93 4.89 10.87
C PRO A 120 6.35 5.24 11.31
N LYS A 121 6.84 4.65 12.41
CA LYS A 121 8.17 4.95 12.95
C LYS A 121 9.27 4.30 12.13
N ALA A 122 9.04 3.06 11.69
CA ALA A 122 9.95 2.39 10.77
C ALA A 122 10.00 3.13 9.42
N LEU A 123 8.86 3.53 8.85
CA LEU A 123 8.83 4.31 7.61
C LEU A 123 9.60 5.64 7.74
N ALA A 124 9.42 6.37 8.84
CA ALA A 124 10.19 7.60 9.10
C ALA A 124 11.70 7.33 9.22
N ARG A 125 12.11 6.21 9.82
CA ARG A 125 13.52 5.79 9.87
C ARG A 125 14.06 5.46 8.47
N ILE A 126 13.31 4.71 7.67
CA ILE A 126 13.69 4.32 6.30
C ILE A 126 13.81 5.57 5.42
N ALA A 127 12.87 6.51 5.50
CA ALA A 127 12.93 7.78 4.76
C ALA A 127 14.23 8.55 5.06
N ARG A 128 14.61 8.67 6.34
CA ARG A 128 15.86 9.34 6.74
C ARG A 128 17.12 8.63 6.23
N LEU A 129 17.13 7.30 6.24
CA LEU A 129 18.32 6.52 5.86
C LEU A 129 18.49 6.41 4.33
N THR A 130 17.39 6.41 3.59
CA THR A 130 17.41 6.32 2.12
C THR A 130 17.43 7.68 1.43
N GLY A 131 16.99 8.75 2.11
CA GLY A 131 16.79 10.06 1.52
C GLY A 131 15.60 10.14 0.55
N LEU A 132 14.70 9.15 0.58
CA LEU A 132 13.46 9.14 -0.20
C LEU A 132 12.34 9.85 0.55
N ASN A 133 11.44 10.47 -0.22
CA ASN A 133 10.14 10.91 0.28
C ASN A 133 9.24 9.69 0.40
N ILE A 134 8.74 9.38 1.60
CA ILE A 134 7.82 8.27 1.82
C ILE A 134 6.45 8.81 2.21
N ILE A 135 5.43 8.50 1.42
CA ILE A 135 4.04 8.85 1.69
C ILE A 135 3.35 7.62 2.26
N MET A 136 2.87 7.71 3.50
CA MET A 136 2.22 6.60 4.19
C MET A 136 0.70 6.64 4.02
N GLY A 137 0.11 5.46 3.83
CA GLY A 137 -1.33 5.24 3.78
C GLY A 137 -2.01 5.16 5.16
N THR A 138 -3.31 5.44 5.17
CA THR A 138 -4.25 5.04 6.23
C THR A 138 -5.43 4.29 5.61
N GLY A 139 -6.35 3.78 6.43
CA GLY A 139 -7.48 2.99 5.96
C GLY A 139 -7.43 1.55 6.45
N LEU A 140 -8.36 0.76 5.92
CA LEU A 140 -8.53 -0.65 6.22
C LEU A 140 -8.50 -1.44 4.91
N TYR A 141 -7.77 -2.55 4.93
CA TYR A 141 -7.67 -3.46 3.81
C TYR A 141 -8.90 -4.39 3.71
N LEU A 142 -8.73 -5.65 3.31
CA LEU A 142 -9.83 -6.61 3.18
C LEU A 142 -10.34 -7.06 4.55
N GLU A 143 -11.63 -7.39 4.64
CA GLU A 143 -12.29 -7.76 5.90
C GLU A 143 -11.51 -8.77 6.76
N PRO A 144 -10.90 -9.86 6.21
CA PRO A 144 -10.16 -10.82 7.03
C PRO A 144 -8.94 -10.23 7.78
N SER A 145 -8.43 -9.08 7.34
CA SER A 145 -7.32 -8.37 7.97
C SER A 145 -7.77 -7.27 8.94
N HIS A 146 -9.07 -6.99 9.02
CA HIS A 146 -9.58 -5.94 9.90
C HIS A 146 -9.35 -6.31 11.37
N PRO A 147 -8.85 -5.37 12.19
CA PRO A 147 -8.88 -5.55 13.63
C PRO A 147 -10.32 -5.73 14.16
N GLU A 148 -10.48 -6.46 15.27
CA GLU A 148 -11.81 -6.80 15.81
C GLU A 148 -12.69 -5.58 16.11
N TRP A 149 -12.09 -4.46 16.50
CA TRP A 149 -12.81 -3.22 16.81
C TRP A 149 -13.52 -2.62 15.58
N VAL A 150 -13.12 -2.96 14.36
CA VAL A 150 -13.74 -2.45 13.13
C VAL A 150 -15.17 -2.96 13.00
N LYS A 151 -15.44 -4.21 13.38
CA LYS A 151 -16.77 -4.83 13.28
C LYS A 151 -17.83 -4.04 14.05
N ILE A 152 -17.47 -3.57 15.24
CA ILE A 152 -18.36 -2.82 16.13
C ILE A 152 -18.32 -1.30 15.91
N SER A 153 -17.42 -0.80 15.06
CA SER A 153 -17.31 0.63 14.77
C SER A 153 -18.35 1.07 13.74
N SER A 154 -18.90 2.27 13.91
CA SER A 154 -19.75 2.93 12.91
C SER A 154 -18.92 3.57 11.79
N VAL A 155 -19.57 3.93 10.68
CA VAL A 155 -18.92 4.66 9.57
C VAL A 155 -18.30 5.97 10.08
N GLU A 156 -19.00 6.68 10.97
CA GLU A 156 -18.57 7.95 11.56
C GLU A 156 -17.30 7.76 12.40
N GLN A 157 -17.27 6.75 13.27
CA GLN A 157 -16.10 6.45 14.11
C GLN A 157 -14.87 6.06 13.25
N LEU A 158 -15.09 5.29 12.18
CA LEU A 158 -14.02 4.99 11.23
C LEU A 158 -13.54 6.27 10.51
N THR A 159 -14.48 7.13 10.09
CA THR A 159 -14.16 8.40 9.41
C THR A 159 -13.30 9.29 10.30
N GLU A 160 -13.70 9.49 11.56
CA GLU A 160 -12.95 10.28 12.55
C GLU A 160 -11.52 9.73 12.73
N ARG A 161 -11.37 8.41 12.75
CA ARG A 161 -10.06 7.77 12.87
C ARG A 161 -9.16 8.05 11.67
N LEU A 162 -9.71 8.01 10.45
CA LEU A 162 -8.95 8.35 9.25
C LEU A 162 -8.56 9.83 9.24
N ILE A 163 -9.48 10.73 9.62
CA ILE A 163 -9.19 12.17 9.72
C ILE A 163 -8.08 12.46 10.75
N TYR A 164 -8.07 11.74 11.88
CA TYR A 164 -6.99 11.81 12.87
C TYR A 164 -5.63 11.42 12.26
N ASP A 165 -5.55 10.28 11.58
CA ASP A 165 -4.32 9.80 10.94
C ASP A 165 -3.77 10.78 9.88
N LEU A 166 -4.65 11.53 9.21
CA LEU A 166 -4.32 12.55 8.22
C LEU A 166 -3.93 13.91 8.83
N GLY A 167 -4.05 14.06 10.16
CA GLY A 167 -3.78 15.31 10.86
C GLY A 167 -4.87 16.38 10.67
N GLY A 168 -6.07 15.98 10.23
CA GLY A 168 -7.25 16.85 10.09
C GLY A 168 -8.02 17.07 11.40
N ALA A 169 -7.71 16.33 12.46
CA ALA A 169 -8.26 16.53 13.80
C ALA A 169 -7.45 17.55 14.63
N GLU A 170 -7.99 17.97 15.76
CA GLU A 170 -7.31 18.89 16.70
C GLU A 170 -6.04 18.24 17.29
N GLU A 171 -6.19 17.02 17.81
CA GLU A 171 -5.06 16.14 18.15
C GLU A 171 -4.57 15.39 16.91
N LYS A 172 -3.27 15.11 16.85
CA LYS A 172 -2.61 14.53 15.68
C LYS A 172 -1.55 13.50 16.09
N PRO A 173 -1.34 12.44 15.29
CA PRO A 173 -0.24 11.52 15.54
C PRO A 173 1.11 12.16 15.21
N GLU A 174 2.19 11.54 15.70
CA GLU A 174 3.56 11.99 15.45
C GLU A 174 3.96 11.92 13.97
N VAL A 175 3.42 10.94 13.25
CA VAL A 175 3.64 10.72 11.82
C VAL A 175 2.28 10.68 11.14
N LEU A 176 2.07 11.58 10.19
CA LEU A 176 0.82 11.74 9.47
C LEU A 176 0.80 10.87 8.21
N ALA A 177 -0.37 10.34 7.87
CA ALA A 177 -0.62 9.73 6.57
C ALA A 177 -0.85 10.82 5.51
N GLY A 178 -0.45 10.52 4.26
CA GLY A 178 -0.66 11.40 3.10
C GLY A 178 -1.58 10.82 2.03
N LEU A 179 -2.12 9.63 2.27
CA LEU A 179 -3.01 8.90 1.36
C LEU A 179 -4.06 8.12 2.18
N ILE A 180 -5.29 8.06 1.68
CA ILE A 180 -6.32 7.14 2.18
C ILE A 180 -6.29 5.88 1.32
N GLY A 181 -5.61 4.84 1.77
CA GLY A 181 -5.51 3.58 1.04
C GLY A 181 -4.40 2.67 1.56
N GLU A 182 -4.36 1.41 1.13
CA GLU A 182 -5.24 0.84 0.10
C GLU A 182 -6.57 0.30 0.69
N ILE A 183 -7.70 0.90 0.32
CA ILE A 183 -9.01 0.46 0.85
C ILE A 183 -9.39 -0.87 0.23
N GLY A 184 -9.59 -1.90 1.06
CA GLY A 184 -9.83 -3.26 0.61
C GLY A 184 -11.24 -3.50 0.10
N ILE A 185 -11.38 -3.92 -1.16
CA ILE A 185 -12.62 -4.49 -1.71
C ILE A 185 -12.33 -5.91 -2.19
N SER A 186 -12.97 -6.91 -1.58
CA SER A 186 -12.92 -8.29 -2.05
C SER A 186 -13.93 -8.53 -3.16
N SER A 187 -13.85 -9.68 -3.84
CA SER A 187 -14.89 -10.10 -4.81
C SER A 187 -16.27 -10.26 -4.17
N ARG A 188 -16.35 -10.48 -2.85
CA ARG A 188 -17.61 -10.57 -2.11
C ARG A 188 -18.21 -9.20 -1.78
N PHE A 189 -17.38 -8.15 -1.77
CA PHE A 189 -17.78 -6.77 -1.42
C PHE A 189 -18.65 -6.76 -0.16
N THR A 190 -18.05 -7.14 0.96
CA THR A 190 -18.79 -7.42 2.19
C THR A 190 -19.32 -6.14 2.85
N PRO A 191 -20.28 -6.23 3.80
CA PRO A 191 -20.78 -5.06 4.50
C PRO A 191 -19.70 -4.26 5.25
N ASP A 192 -18.70 -4.94 5.82
CA ASP A 192 -17.59 -4.27 6.51
C ASP A 192 -16.61 -3.59 5.53
N GLU A 193 -16.41 -4.17 4.34
CA GLU A 193 -15.66 -3.52 3.25
C GLU A 193 -16.39 -2.30 2.70
N GLU A 194 -17.71 -2.36 2.53
CA GLU A 194 -18.52 -1.20 2.15
C GLU A 194 -18.50 -0.12 3.23
N LYS A 195 -18.62 -0.50 4.50
CA LYS A 195 -18.51 0.42 5.66
C LYS A 195 -17.16 1.14 5.67
N SER A 196 -16.07 0.40 5.43
CA SER A 196 -14.72 0.96 5.28
C SER A 196 -14.62 1.93 4.10
N LEU A 197 -15.15 1.56 2.93
CA LEU A 197 -15.14 2.40 1.73
C LEU A 197 -15.90 3.71 1.95
N ARG A 198 -17.07 3.64 2.62
CA ARG A 198 -17.85 4.84 2.94
C ARG A 198 -17.09 5.79 3.87
N ALA A 199 -16.47 5.24 4.91
CA ALA A 199 -15.64 6.02 5.83
C ALA A 199 -14.44 6.68 5.12
N ALA A 200 -13.80 5.96 4.20
CA ALA A 200 -12.72 6.50 3.37
C ALA A 200 -13.20 7.65 2.46
N GLY A 201 -14.38 7.49 1.83
CA GLY A 201 -15.02 8.52 1.03
C GLY A 201 -15.27 9.80 1.82
N ARG A 202 -15.89 9.68 3.01
CA ARG A 202 -16.14 10.82 3.90
C ARG A 202 -14.86 11.50 4.40
N ALA A 203 -13.85 10.71 4.75
CA ALA A 203 -12.57 11.25 5.22
C ALA A 203 -11.86 12.02 4.10
N SER A 204 -11.90 11.52 2.87
CA SER A 204 -11.37 12.23 1.70
C SER A 204 -12.15 13.51 1.43
N ALA A 205 -13.48 13.47 1.45
CA ALA A 205 -14.33 14.65 1.27
C ALA A 205 -14.03 15.74 2.31
N ALA A 206 -13.80 15.34 3.57
CA ALA A 206 -13.52 16.28 4.67
C ALA A 206 -12.10 16.87 4.63
N THR A 207 -11.12 16.13 4.12
CA THR A 207 -9.69 16.52 4.19
C THR A 207 -9.09 16.91 2.85
N GLY A 208 -9.74 16.56 1.74
CA GLY A 208 -9.21 16.66 0.39
C GLY A 208 -8.06 15.69 0.09
N VAL A 209 -7.78 14.70 0.95
CA VAL A 209 -6.69 13.72 0.73
C VAL A 209 -7.12 12.67 -0.30
N PRO A 210 -6.25 12.29 -1.26
CA PRO A 210 -6.57 11.27 -2.28
C PRO A 210 -6.91 9.89 -1.69
N ILE A 211 -7.69 9.12 -2.45
CA ILE A 211 -8.06 7.74 -2.11
C ILE A 211 -7.38 6.76 -3.07
N GLU A 212 -6.90 5.65 -2.54
CA GLU A 212 -6.50 4.47 -3.31
C GLU A 212 -7.31 3.24 -2.86
N VAL A 213 -7.93 2.54 -3.83
CA VAL A 213 -8.81 1.41 -3.57
C VAL A 213 -8.26 0.12 -4.19
N HIS A 214 -8.01 -0.87 -3.35
CA HIS A 214 -7.79 -2.26 -3.76
C HIS A 214 -9.02 -2.80 -4.47
N LEU A 215 -8.90 -3.15 -5.75
CA LEU A 215 -9.95 -3.89 -6.45
C LEU A 215 -9.60 -5.38 -6.57
N PRO A 216 -10.62 -6.24 -6.53
CA PRO A 216 -10.46 -7.62 -6.96
C PRO A 216 -10.35 -7.60 -8.49
N GLY A 217 -9.13 -7.50 -9.02
CA GLY A 217 -8.87 -7.09 -10.41
C GLY A 217 -9.48 -7.98 -11.52
N TRP A 218 -9.89 -9.21 -11.19
CA TRP A 218 -10.62 -10.09 -12.10
C TRP A 218 -12.12 -9.77 -12.21
N GLU A 219 -12.67 -9.03 -11.25
CA GLU A 219 -14.07 -8.60 -11.22
C GLU A 219 -14.28 -7.25 -11.93
N ARG A 220 -15.52 -6.77 -11.96
CA ARG A 220 -15.92 -5.46 -12.55
C ARG A 220 -16.62 -4.55 -11.54
N LEU A 221 -16.11 -4.51 -10.31
CA LEU A 221 -16.72 -3.77 -9.19
C LEU A 221 -16.39 -2.27 -9.17
N GLY A 222 -15.45 -1.81 -10.00
CA GLY A 222 -15.00 -0.40 -10.01
C GLY A 222 -16.12 0.63 -10.15
N HIS A 223 -17.18 0.38 -10.94
CA HIS A 223 -18.30 1.33 -11.00
C HIS A 223 -19.02 1.48 -9.67
N ARG A 224 -19.33 0.37 -8.99
CA ARG A 224 -19.96 0.37 -7.66
C ARG A 224 -19.08 1.08 -6.63
N VAL A 225 -17.76 0.85 -6.68
CA VAL A 225 -16.81 1.56 -5.81
C VAL A 225 -16.88 3.06 -6.02
N LEU A 226 -16.84 3.52 -7.27
CA LEU A 226 -16.92 4.94 -7.60
C LEU A 226 -18.29 5.54 -7.22
N ASP A 227 -19.38 4.80 -7.39
CA ASP A 227 -20.72 5.25 -6.99
C ASP A 227 -20.79 5.53 -5.47
N ILE A 228 -20.21 4.64 -4.66
CA ILE A 228 -20.17 4.81 -3.20
C ILE A 228 -19.28 6.00 -2.82
N LEU A 229 -18.10 6.13 -3.41
CA LEU A 229 -17.20 7.25 -3.13
C LEU A 229 -17.83 8.61 -3.51
N GLU A 230 -18.50 8.67 -4.65
CA GLU A 230 -19.24 9.85 -5.11
C GLU A 230 -20.41 10.20 -4.19
N GLN A 231 -21.18 9.20 -3.73
CA GLN A 231 -22.26 9.39 -2.75
C GLN A 231 -21.76 9.97 -1.42
N GLU A 232 -20.55 9.60 -0.99
CA GLU A 232 -19.93 10.11 0.24
C GLU A 232 -19.16 11.43 0.04
N GLY A 233 -19.19 11.98 -1.18
CA GLY A 233 -18.64 13.30 -1.50
C GLY A 233 -17.15 13.34 -1.87
N ALA A 234 -16.53 12.18 -2.10
CA ALA A 234 -15.13 12.13 -2.53
C ALA A 234 -14.97 12.61 -3.99
N ASP A 235 -13.89 13.33 -4.28
CA ASP A 235 -13.57 13.72 -5.66
C ASP A 235 -12.96 12.54 -6.41
N LEU A 236 -13.69 12.01 -7.39
CA LEU A 236 -13.24 10.88 -8.20
C LEU A 236 -11.97 11.19 -9.01
N ARG A 237 -11.68 12.47 -9.28
CA ARG A 237 -10.43 12.90 -9.94
C ARG A 237 -9.20 12.75 -9.05
N HIS A 238 -9.38 12.41 -7.78
CA HIS A 238 -8.33 12.08 -6.84
C HIS A 238 -8.52 10.68 -6.23
N THR A 239 -9.22 9.81 -6.96
CA THR A 239 -9.40 8.39 -6.63
C THR A 239 -8.55 7.53 -7.56
N VAL A 240 -7.78 6.60 -6.99
CA VAL A 240 -6.96 5.61 -7.70
C VAL A 240 -7.59 4.23 -7.54
N LEU A 241 -7.89 3.56 -8.65
CA LEU A 241 -8.34 2.17 -8.68
C LEU A 241 -7.13 1.25 -8.92
N CYS A 242 -6.83 0.40 -7.94
CA CYS A 242 -5.73 -0.55 -8.00
C CYS A 242 -6.03 -1.75 -8.89
N HIS A 243 -4.96 -2.46 -9.26
CA HIS A 243 -5.03 -3.80 -9.82
C HIS A 243 -5.86 -3.88 -11.10
N MET A 244 -5.76 -2.87 -11.95
CA MET A 244 -6.45 -2.80 -13.23
C MET A 244 -5.87 -3.74 -14.29
N ASN A 245 -4.79 -4.46 -13.98
CA ASN A 245 -4.13 -5.37 -14.90
C ASN A 245 -5.00 -6.51 -15.42
N PRO A 246 -5.71 -7.29 -14.59
CA PRO A 246 -6.48 -8.42 -15.09
C PRO A 246 -7.68 -8.00 -15.95
N SER A 247 -8.11 -6.74 -15.87
CA SER A 247 -9.14 -6.17 -16.75
C SER A 247 -8.58 -5.60 -18.06
N PHE A 248 -7.29 -5.82 -18.39
CA PHE A 248 -6.64 -5.25 -19.57
C PHE A 248 -7.40 -5.48 -20.88
N ALA A 249 -7.99 -6.67 -21.09
CA ALA A 249 -8.74 -6.97 -22.31
C ALA A 249 -10.07 -6.19 -22.41
N ASP A 250 -10.61 -5.72 -21.28
CA ASP A 250 -11.86 -5.00 -21.20
C ASP A 250 -11.63 -3.48 -21.28
N LYS A 251 -11.29 -3.01 -22.48
CA LYS A 251 -11.00 -1.60 -22.74
C LYS A 251 -12.19 -0.68 -22.48
N ARG A 252 -13.41 -1.19 -22.65
CA ARG A 252 -14.63 -0.43 -22.40
C ARG A 252 -14.73 -0.10 -20.92
N TYR A 253 -14.63 -1.11 -20.05
CA TYR A 253 -14.64 -0.92 -18.61
C TYR A 253 -13.56 0.05 -18.13
N GLN A 254 -12.30 -0.12 -18.56
CA GLN A 254 -11.21 0.77 -18.16
C GLN A 254 -11.44 2.21 -18.61
N ARG A 255 -11.97 2.41 -19.83
CA ARG A 255 -12.29 3.73 -20.35
C ARG A 255 -13.45 4.39 -19.61
N GLU A 256 -14.52 3.65 -19.32
CA GLU A 256 -15.68 4.16 -18.59
C GLU A 256 -15.30 4.60 -17.18
N LEU A 257 -14.42 3.87 -16.48
CA LEU A 257 -13.88 4.29 -15.18
C LEU A 257 -13.02 5.56 -15.27
N ALA A 258 -12.13 5.64 -16.27
CA ALA A 258 -11.32 6.82 -16.49
C ALA A 258 -12.16 8.06 -16.85
N GLN A 259 -13.25 7.87 -17.61
CA GLN A 259 -14.20 8.94 -17.95
C GLN A 259 -14.94 9.51 -16.73
N ARG A 260 -15.09 8.72 -15.66
CA ARG A 260 -15.59 9.20 -14.36
C ARG A 260 -14.55 10.00 -13.56
N GLY A 261 -13.31 10.11 -14.06
CA GLY A 261 -12.22 10.87 -13.44
C GLY A 261 -11.22 10.03 -12.67
N ALA A 262 -11.49 8.74 -12.42
CA ALA A 262 -10.61 7.90 -11.63
C ALA A 262 -9.31 7.55 -12.36
N PHE A 263 -8.21 7.48 -11.60
CA PHE A 263 -6.95 6.95 -12.10
C PHE A 263 -6.96 5.44 -12.11
N SER A 264 -6.47 4.84 -13.19
CA SER A 264 -6.26 3.40 -13.31
C SER A 264 -4.81 3.04 -13.01
N ARG A 265 -4.56 2.32 -11.92
CA ARG A 265 -3.21 1.85 -11.60
C ARG A 265 -2.95 0.52 -12.29
N ILE A 266 -1.99 0.55 -13.22
CA ILE A 266 -1.49 -0.60 -13.96
C ILE A 266 -0.09 -0.91 -13.43
N ARG A 267 0.13 -2.12 -12.92
CA ARG A 267 1.44 -2.65 -12.49
C ARG A 267 1.88 -3.78 -13.41
N HIS A 268 3.13 -3.83 -13.86
CA HIS A 268 3.62 -5.06 -14.49
C HIS A 268 3.73 -6.16 -13.42
N ASP A 269 2.94 -7.23 -13.59
CA ASP A 269 2.89 -8.48 -12.80
C ASP A 269 2.70 -8.41 -11.27
N TRP A 270 1.62 -9.05 -10.81
CA TRP A 270 1.36 -9.34 -9.40
C TRP A 270 2.23 -10.48 -8.85
N HIS A 271 2.70 -11.40 -9.71
CA HIS A 271 3.42 -12.61 -9.28
C HIS A 271 4.93 -12.38 -9.10
N GLU A 272 5.54 -11.39 -9.76
CA GLU A 272 7.00 -11.31 -9.79
C GLU A 272 7.65 -10.61 -8.59
N LEU A 273 6.93 -9.75 -7.86
CA LEU A 273 7.59 -8.79 -6.96
C LEU A 273 7.88 -9.32 -5.55
N LEU A 274 7.03 -10.20 -5.00
CA LEU A 274 7.32 -10.86 -3.72
C LEU A 274 8.57 -11.76 -3.85
N LEU A 275 8.78 -12.34 -5.03
CA LEU A 275 9.85 -13.29 -5.30
C LEU A 275 11.18 -12.65 -5.66
N ARG A 276 11.16 -11.63 -6.52
CA ARG A 276 12.41 -11.04 -7.04
C ARG A 276 13.12 -10.12 -6.05
N ARG A 277 12.41 -9.57 -5.05
CA ARG A 277 12.99 -8.62 -4.07
C ARG A 277 13.94 -9.29 -3.07
N ARG A 278 13.64 -10.51 -2.62
CA ARG A 278 14.46 -11.18 -1.58
C ARG A 278 15.64 -11.97 -2.14
N VAL A 279 15.49 -12.54 -3.33
CA VAL A 279 16.53 -13.38 -3.93
C VAL A 279 17.78 -12.58 -4.28
N GLY A 280 17.59 -11.39 -4.86
CA GLY A 280 18.70 -10.47 -5.13
C GLY A 280 19.40 -10.03 -3.85
N ALA A 281 18.65 -9.70 -2.80
CA ALA A 281 19.20 -9.27 -1.51
C ALA A 281 19.91 -10.39 -0.72
N VAL A 282 19.39 -11.62 -0.75
CA VAL A 282 19.97 -12.79 -0.07
C VAL A 282 21.23 -13.29 -0.80
N ALA A 283 21.24 -13.31 -2.13
CA ALA A 283 22.42 -13.69 -2.92
C ALA A 283 23.59 -12.70 -2.72
N LEU A 284 23.28 -11.39 -2.69
CA LEU A 284 24.28 -10.34 -2.45
C LEU A 284 24.89 -10.41 -1.03
N ARG A 285 24.10 -10.74 0.00
CA ARG A 285 24.60 -10.86 1.39
C ARG A 285 25.48 -12.10 1.63
N ARG A 286 25.51 -13.08 0.71
CA ARG A 286 26.33 -14.30 0.85
C ARG A 286 27.56 -14.36 -0.07
N GLY A 287 27.82 -13.32 -0.86
CA GLY A 287 28.97 -13.29 -1.79
C GLY A 287 28.82 -14.23 -2.99
N GLU A 288 27.63 -14.77 -3.23
CA GLU A 288 27.36 -15.64 -4.37
C GLU A 288 26.99 -14.77 -5.56
N ARG A 289 27.94 -14.59 -6.50
CA ARG A 289 27.63 -13.97 -7.78
C ARG A 289 26.64 -14.86 -8.56
N PRO A 290 25.63 -14.28 -9.23
CA PRO A 290 24.87 -15.03 -10.22
C PRO A 290 25.85 -15.58 -11.27
N ARG A 291 25.84 -16.90 -11.51
CA ARG A 291 26.58 -17.47 -12.64
C ARG A 291 25.91 -17.02 -13.93
N ASP A 292 26.69 -16.48 -14.85
CA ASP A 292 26.24 -16.17 -16.21
C ASP A 292 25.96 -17.48 -16.94
N PRO A 293 24.72 -17.76 -17.38
CA PRO A 293 24.39 -18.96 -18.13
C PRO A 293 24.99 -18.98 -19.55
N ARG A 294 25.74 -17.95 -19.95
CA ARG A 294 26.50 -17.90 -21.22
C ARG A 294 28.01 -18.13 -21.07
N ALA A 295 28.48 -18.45 -19.87
CA ALA A 295 29.84 -18.89 -19.63
C ALA A 295 29.86 -20.41 -19.44
N ASP A 296 29.61 -21.14 -20.54
CA ASP A 296 30.12 -22.49 -20.86
C ASP A 296 29.81 -22.80 -22.34
#